data_AF-A0A537XZW9-F1
#
_entry.id   AF-A0A537XZW9-F1
#
_cell.length_a   1.000
_cell.length_b   1.000
_cell.length_c   1.000
_cell.angle_alpha   90.00
_cell.angle_beta   90.00
_cell.angle_gamma   90.00
#
_symmetry.space_group_name_H-M   'P 1'
#
loop_
_entity.id
_entity.type
_entity.pdbx_description
1 polymer ?
#
loop_
_entity_poly.entity_id
_entity_poly.type
_entity_poly.pdbx_seq_one_letter_code
_entity_poly.pdbx_strand_id
1 'polypeptide(L)' 'MIRDVGGLDLVVVDDTFTTGASVQSAVSALRLAGARVIAVVVIGRVVNPDANPEEAALWEAARKTPWRFNKCCREGG' A
#
# COMPACT_ATOMS: atom_id res chain seq x y z
N MET A 1 0.85 25.65 -1.31
CA MET A 1 -0.52 26.12 -1.62
C MET A 1 -1.48 25.19 -0.90
N ILE A 2 -2.38 25.73 -0.08
CA ILE A 2 -3.43 24.97 0.61
C ILE A 2 -4.72 25.20 -0.17
N ARG A 3 -5.45 24.13 -0.50
CA ARG A 3 -6.73 24.18 -1.21
C ARG A 3 -7.77 23.42 -0.42
N ASP A 4 -9.01 23.89 -0.47
CA ASP A 4 -10.14 23.12 0.03
C ASP A 4 -10.30 21.83 -0.80
N VAL A 5 -10.70 20.75 -0.13
CA VAL A 5 -10.85 19.41 -0.70
C VAL A 5 -12.29 18.89 -0.66
N GLY A 6 -13.21 19.68 -0.08
CA GLY A 6 -14.62 19.32 0.00
C GLY A 6 -15.23 18.96 -1.37
N GLY A 7 -15.95 17.84 -1.44
CA GLY A 7 -16.59 17.35 -2.65
C GLY A 7 -15.65 16.76 -3.71
N LEU A 8 -14.33 16.71 -3.47
CA LEU A 8 -13.39 16.12 -4.41
C LEU A 8 -13.27 14.59 -4.22
N ASP A 9 -13.01 13.91 -5.33
CA ASP A 9 -12.59 12.51 -5.34
C ASP A 9 -11.07 12.43 -5.27
N LEU A 10 -10.54 11.75 -4.26
CA LEU A 10 -9.11 11.71 -3.98
C LEU A 10 -8.57 10.28 -3.98
N VAL A 11 -7.37 10.13 -4.55
CA VAL A 11 -6.51 8.95 -4.36
C VAL A 11 -5.42 9.34 -3.38
N VAL A 12 -5.28 8.59 -2.30
CA VAL A 12 -4.17 8.76 -1.36
C VAL A 12 -3.03 7.84 -1.80
N VAL A 13 -1.83 8.39 -1.92
CA VAL A 13 -0.63 7.63 -2.27
C VAL A 13 0.32 7.61 -1.08
N ASP A 14 0.82 6.42 -0.74
CA ASP A 14 1.85 6.22 0.28
C ASP A 14 2.99 5.35 -0.29
N ASP A 15 4.21 5.50 0.19
CA ASP A 15 5.33 4.71 -0.31
C ASP A 15 5.32 3.30 0.30
N THR A 16 5.11 3.19 1.61
CA THR A 16 5.22 1.94 2.35
C THR A 16 4.06 1.74 3.32
N PHE A 17 3.25 0.71 3.04
CA PHE A 17 2.19 0.28 3.95
C PHE A 17 2.72 -0.71 4.99
N THR A 18 2.75 -0.27 6.25
CA THR A 18 3.07 -1.13 7.40
C THR A 18 1.79 -1.57 8.12
N THR A 19 1.45 -0.93 9.24
CA THR A 19 0.18 -1.10 9.94
C THR A 19 -0.96 -0.31 9.28
N GLY A 20 -0.61 0.66 8.42
CA GLY A 20 -1.56 1.55 7.77
C GLY A 20 -1.99 2.75 8.62
N ALA A 21 -1.41 2.96 9.81
CA ALA A 21 -1.83 4.04 10.72
C ALA A 21 -1.79 5.44 10.07
N SER A 22 -0.73 5.75 9.32
CA SER A 22 -0.59 7.03 8.60
C SER A 22 -1.68 7.22 7.54
N VAL A 23 -1.90 6.20 6.70
CA VAL A 23 -2.97 6.18 5.71
C VAL A 23 -4.34 6.37 6.39
N GLN A 24 -4.61 5.64 7.47
CA GLN A 24 -5.88 5.71 8.19
C GLN A 24 -6.14 7.12 8.71
N SER A 25 -5.12 7.73 9.33
CA SER A 25 -5.18 9.12 9.80
C SER A 25 -5.44 10.11 8.67
N ALA A 26 -4.70 10.01 7.56
CA ALA A 26 -4.88 10.87 6.39
C ALA A 26 -6.28 10.74 5.77
N VAL A 27 -6.75 9.51 5.56
CA VAL A 27 -8.08 9.23 5.00
C VAL A 27 -9.18 9.78 5.92
N SER A 28 -9.03 9.61 7.23
CA SER A 28 -9.97 10.16 8.21
C SER A 28 -10.04 11.68 8.11
N ALA A 29 -8.90 12.37 8.09
CA ALA A 29 -8.83 13.83 7.96
C ALA A 29 -9.46 14.33 6.65
N LEU A 30 -9.18 13.68 5.51
CA LEU A 30 -9.74 14.05 4.22
C LEU A 30 -11.27 13.87 4.17
N ARG A 31 -11.78 12.78 4.76
CA ARG A 31 -13.22 12.53 4.86
C ARG A 31 -13.91 13.55 5.76
N LEU A 32 -13.30 13.91 6.89
CA LEU A 32 -13.80 14.97 7.77
C LEU A 32 -13.82 16.34 7.08
N ALA A 33 -12.87 16.59 6.16
CA ALA A 33 -12.85 17.78 5.31
C ALA A 33 -13.86 17.72 4.13
N GLY A 34 -14.70 16.68 4.05
CA GLY A 34 -15.74 16.56 3.04
C GLY A 34 -15.29 15.97 1.70
N ALA A 35 -14.06 15.45 1.60
CA ALA A 35 -13.59 14.75 0.42
C ALA A 35 -14.04 13.27 0.41
N ARG A 36 -14.13 12.68 -0.78
CA ARG A 36 -14.33 11.24 -0.96
C ARG A 36 -13.01 10.58 -1.36
N VAL A 37 -12.40 9.84 -0.44
CA VAL A 37 -11.23 9.01 -0.78
C VAL A 37 -11.69 7.74 -1.49
N ILE A 38 -11.40 7.64 -2.79
CA ILE A 38 -11.83 6.55 -3.66
C ILE A 38 -10.88 5.36 -3.65
N ALA A 39 -9.59 5.59 -3.37
CA ALA A 39 -8.58 4.55 -3.29
C ALA A 39 -7.38 5.00 -2.44
N VAL A 40 -6.68 3.99 -1.91
CA VAL A 40 -5.32 4.14 -1.38
C VAL A 40 -4.40 3.30 -2.26
N VAL A 41 -3.33 3.91 -2.76
CA VAL A 41 -2.30 3.25 -3.56
C VAL A 41 -1.01 3.26 -2.76
N VAL A 42 -0.40 2.09 -2.58
CA VAL A 42 0.88 1.95 -1.87
C VAL A 42 1.88 1.22 -2.75
N ILE A 43 3.13 1.70 -2.75
CA ILE A 43 4.19 1.13 -3.60
C ILE A 43 4.73 -0.17 -3.00
N GLY A 44 4.99 -0.16 -1.69
CA GLY A 44 5.44 -1.31 -0.91
C GLY A 44 4.46 -1.67 0.20
N ARG A 45 4.38 -2.94 0.55
CA ARG A 45 3.70 -3.41 1.76
C ARG A 45 4.65 -4.26 2.57
N VAL A 46 4.83 -3.91 3.84
CA VAL A 46 5.52 -4.77 4.80
C VAL A 46 4.55 -5.86 5.22
N VAL A 47 4.89 -7.11 4.91
CA VAL A 47 4.10 -8.28 5.28
C VAL A 47 4.89 -9.12 6.26
N ASN A 48 4.22 -9.58 7.32
CA ASN A 48 4.78 -10.62 8.19
C ASN A 48 4.55 -11.98 7.50
N PRO A 49 5.62 -12.66 7.01
CA PRO A 49 5.46 -13.92 6.29
C PRO A 49 4.99 -15.07 7.19
N ASP A 50 5.09 -14.92 8.51
CA ASP A 50 4.71 -15.95 9.48
C ASP A 50 3.26 -15.77 9.97
N ALA A 51 2.55 -14.74 9.48
CA ALA A 51 1.19 -14.44 9.92
C ALA A 51 0.14 -15.44 9.40
N ASN A 52 0.41 -16.11 8.28
CA ASN A 52 -0.48 -17.10 7.68
C ASN A 52 0.30 -18.32 7.18
N PRO A 53 0.19 -19.49 7.84
CA PRO A 53 0.87 -20.71 7.41
C PRO A 53 0.53 -21.16 5.99
N GLU A 54 -0.67 -20.87 5.49
CA GLU A 54 -1.09 -21.23 4.13
C GLU A 54 -0.28 -20.48 3.05
N GLU A 55 0.31 -19.34 3.40
CA GLU A 55 1.12 -18.51 2.50
C GLU A 55 2.62 -18.82 2.59
N ALA A 56 3.06 -19.75 3.45
CA ALA A 56 4.48 -20.01 3.70
C ALA A 56 5.25 -20.34 2.41
N ALA A 57 4.66 -21.14 1.51
CA ALA A 57 5.28 -21.50 0.23
C ALA A 57 5.47 -20.28 -0.70
N LEU A 58 4.52 -19.34 -0.69
CA LEU A 58 4.61 -18.08 -1.44
C LEU A 58 5.79 -17.24 -0.94
N TRP A 59 5.91 -17.09 0.38
CA TRP A 59 6.99 -16.30 0.99
C TRP A 59 8.36 -16.93 0.80
N GLU A 60 8.47 -18.27 0.86
CA GLU A 60 9.69 -19.00 0.53
C GLU A 60 10.13 -18.79 -0.93
N ALA A 61 9.19 -18.83 -1.89
CA ALA A 61 9.48 -18.55 -3.29
C ALA A 61 9.93 -17.09 -3.50
N ALA A 62 9.26 -16.14 -2.84
CA ALA A 62 9.61 -14.73 -2.91
C ALA A 62 11.02 -14.45 -2.34
N ARG A 63 11.39 -15.07 -1.21
CA ARG A 63 12.72 -14.92 -0.58
C ARG A 63 13.86 -15.38 -1.49
N LYS A 64 13.62 -16.38 -2.35
CA LYS A 64 14.63 -16.91 -3.28
C LYS A 64 14.87 -16.01 -4.49
N THR A 65 13.99 -15.05 -4.76
CA THR A 65 14.06 -14.20 -5.96
C THR A 65 14.49 -12.78 -5.59
N PRO A 66 15.78 -12.43 -5.72
CA PRO A 66 16.25 -11.08 -5.41
C PRO A 66 15.67 -10.07 -6.39
N TRP A 67 15.34 -8.89 -5.88
CA TRP A 67 14.88 -7.78 -6.71
C TRP A 67 16.01 -7.22 -7.58
N ARG A 68 15.67 -6.86 -8.83
CA ARG A 68 16.56 -6.21 -9.79
C ARG A 68 15.79 -5.11 -10.54
N PHE A 69 16.40 -3.95 -10.74
CA PHE A 69 15.78 -2.84 -11.49
C PHE A 69 15.34 -3.22 -12.91
N ASN A 70 15.99 -4.20 -13.53
CA ASN A 70 15.72 -4.66 -14.89
C ASN A 70 14.90 -5.96 -14.96
N LYS A 71 14.42 -6.49 -13.83
CA LYS A 71 13.64 -7.73 -13.80
C LYS A 71 12.71 -7.73 -12.59
N CYS A 72 11.41 -7.72 -12.85
CA CYS A 72 10.42 -7.85 -11.78
C CYS A 72 10.56 -9.25 -11.13
N CYS A 73 10.61 -9.31 -9.79
CA CYS A 73 10.71 -10.56 -9.04
C CYS A 73 9.50 -11.49 -9.18
N ARG A 74 8.46 -11.07 -9.92
CA ARG A 74 7.24 -11.82 -10.20
C ARG A 74 7.01 -12.11 -11.70
N GLU A 75 7.95 -11.72 -12.57
CA GLU A 75 7.96 -12.14 -13.98
C GLU A 75 8.45 -13.59 -14.07
N GLY A 76 7.55 -14.52 -13.76
CA GLY A 76 7.77 -15.95 -13.87
C GLY A 76 6.45 -16.70 -13.65
N GLY A 77 5.82 -17.08 -14.75
CA GLY A 77 4.88 -18.20 -14.78
C GLY A 77 5.62 -19.53 -14.88
#